data_AF-A0A9E0Z3M6-F1
#
_entry.id   AF-A0A9E0Z3M6-F1
#
_cell.length_a   1.000
_cell.length_b   1.000
_cell.length_c   1.000
_cell.angle_alpha   90.00
_cell.angle_beta   90.00
_cell.angle_gamma   90.00
#
_symmetry.space_group_name_H-M   'P 1'
#
loop_
_entity.id
_entity.type
_entity.pdbx_description
1 polymer ?
#
loop_
_entity_poly.entity_id
_entity_poly.type
_entity_poly.pdbx_seq_one_letter_code
_entity_poly.pdbx_strand_id
1 'polypeptide(L)'
;MMKMNIEEWFSSWKRWEKEHECLNMENINEKPCTYDGSLEDWIKELTTFIFIYPKEWNRILSEYKDIHSKQKQQKCDELDFYRDDEGYLRKVGEKNNLLRFHFESDCFRYKNQITYIMEETQILTFDEYLKYCRLNEKGRMIYLQRLKSRFSKEVFQTQEEFQISFETDYDSSDFNNRDIYVDMLNHTYVFL
;
A
#
# COMPACT_ATOMS: atom_id res chain seq x y z
N MET A 1 27.47 2.17 -7.43
CA MET A 1 26.68 1.62 -8.54
C MET A 1 25.61 2.65 -8.88
N MET A 2 25.40 2.98 -10.15
CA MET A 2 24.34 3.90 -10.56
C MET A 2 23.01 3.16 -10.41
N LYS A 3 22.09 3.71 -9.60
CA LYS A 3 20.75 3.13 -9.40
C LYS A 3 20.01 3.23 -10.74
N MET A 4 19.84 2.10 -11.42
CA MET A 4 19.11 2.03 -12.67
C MET A 4 17.62 2.24 -12.37
N ASN A 5 17.00 3.22 -13.03
CA ASN A 5 15.57 3.51 -12.86
C ASN A 5 14.75 2.41 -13.55
N ILE A 6 13.56 2.08 -13.03
CA ILE A 6 12.62 1.10 -13.61
C ILE A 6 12.38 1.32 -15.11
N GLU A 7 12.28 2.57 -15.58
CA GLU A 7 12.10 2.90 -17.00
C GLU A 7 13.29 2.45 -17.86
N GLU A 8 14.52 2.71 -17.39
CA GLU A 8 15.74 2.30 -18.06
C GLU A 8 15.85 0.78 -18.08
N TRP A 9 15.45 0.13 -16.99
CA TRP A 9 15.51 -1.32 -16.85
C TRP A 9 14.54 -2.03 -17.79
N PHE A 10 13.29 -1.56 -17.84
CA PHE A 10 12.27 -2.06 -18.76
C PHE A 10 12.58 -1.76 -20.23
N SER A 11 13.29 -0.66 -20.50
CA SER A 11 13.76 -0.34 -21.86
C SER A 11 15.01 -1.13 -22.28
N SER A 12 15.69 -1.79 -21.35
CA SER A 12 16.93 -2.52 -21.61
C SER A 12 16.69 -3.77 -22.46
N TRP A 13 17.57 -3.99 -23.43
CA TRP A 13 17.64 -5.23 -24.22
C TRP A 13 18.08 -6.44 -23.37
N LYS A 14 18.64 -6.20 -22.18
CA LYS A 14 19.09 -7.22 -21.22
C LYS A 14 18.08 -7.50 -20.10
N ARG A 15 16.86 -6.95 -20.17
CA ARG A 15 15.86 -7.01 -19.09
C ARG A 15 15.39 -8.42 -18.67
N TRP A 16 15.76 -9.45 -19.42
CA TRP A 16 15.47 -10.86 -19.14
C TRP A 16 16.76 -11.70 -19.02
N GLU A 17 17.91 -11.07 -18.93
CA GLU A 17 19.19 -11.75 -18.68
C GLU A 17 19.15 -12.36 -17.28
N LYS A 18 19.60 -13.61 -17.16
CA LYS A 18 19.56 -14.36 -15.90
C LYS A 18 20.27 -13.58 -14.78
N GLU A 19 19.69 -13.56 -13.59
CA GLU A 19 20.17 -12.82 -12.41
C GLU A 19 20.10 -11.28 -12.56
N HIS A 20 19.51 -10.78 -13.65
CA HIS A 20 19.32 -9.36 -13.95
C HIS A 20 17.90 -9.09 -14.49
N GLU A 21 16.98 -10.00 -14.22
CA GLU A 21 15.60 -9.91 -14.70
C GLU A 21 14.89 -8.70 -14.08
N CYS A 22 14.19 -7.94 -14.91
CA CYS A 22 13.51 -6.72 -14.50
C CYS A 22 12.25 -6.95 -13.68
N LEU A 23 11.75 -8.18 -13.63
CA LEU A 23 10.66 -8.61 -12.77
C LEU A 23 11.12 -9.86 -12.02
N ASN A 24 10.57 -10.07 -10.83
CA ASN A 24 10.81 -11.31 -10.11
C ASN A 24 10.21 -12.49 -10.89
N MET A 25 11.03 -13.50 -11.17
CA MET A 25 10.65 -14.62 -12.03
C MET A 25 9.82 -15.69 -11.30
N GLU A 26 9.61 -15.61 -10.00
CA GLU A 26 8.78 -16.57 -9.24
C GLU A 26 7.40 -15.97 -8.91
N ASN A 27 7.39 -14.70 -8.52
CA ASN A 27 6.19 -13.95 -8.15
C ASN A 27 6.31 -12.49 -8.58
N ILE A 28 5.47 -12.05 -9.52
CA ILE A 28 5.48 -10.68 -10.04
C ILE A 28 5.29 -9.60 -8.98
N ASN A 29 4.69 -9.96 -7.83
CA ASN A 29 4.45 -9.06 -6.71
C ASN A 29 5.66 -8.89 -5.79
N GLU A 30 6.71 -9.70 -5.97
CA GLU A 30 7.98 -9.55 -5.25
C GLU A 30 8.94 -8.67 -6.04
N LYS A 31 9.90 -8.07 -5.33
CA LYS A 31 10.96 -7.30 -5.99
C LYS A 31 11.92 -8.24 -6.74
N PRO A 32 12.44 -7.84 -7.92
CA PRO A 32 13.52 -8.57 -8.57
C PRO A 32 14.77 -8.56 -7.69
N CYS A 33 15.63 -9.57 -7.84
CA CYS A 33 16.77 -9.81 -6.96
C CYS A 33 17.79 -8.66 -6.95
N THR A 34 17.91 -7.94 -8.07
CA THR A 34 18.83 -6.80 -8.26
C THR A 34 18.22 -5.45 -7.88
N TYR A 35 16.99 -5.40 -7.38
CA TYR A 35 16.40 -4.16 -6.87
C TYR A 35 16.80 -3.90 -5.41
N ASP A 36 17.49 -2.79 -5.18
CA ASP A 36 18.06 -2.42 -3.88
C ASP A 36 17.04 -1.82 -2.88
N GLY A 37 15.84 -1.42 -3.34
CA GLY A 37 14.81 -0.84 -2.48
C GLY A 37 13.97 -1.87 -1.72
N SER A 38 13.06 -1.37 -0.89
CA SER A 38 12.08 -2.22 -0.18
C SER A 38 11.05 -2.81 -1.14
N LEU A 39 10.29 -3.79 -0.66
CA LEU A 39 9.15 -4.32 -1.42
C LEU A 39 8.10 -3.23 -1.71
N GLU A 40 7.86 -2.35 -0.74
CA GLU A 40 6.95 -1.24 -0.89
C GLU A 40 7.42 -0.26 -1.98
N ASP A 41 8.71 0.10 -1.98
CA ASP A 41 9.29 0.97 -3.01
C ASP A 41 9.12 0.35 -4.40
N TRP A 42 9.39 -0.94 -4.52
CA TRP A 42 9.20 -1.68 -5.77
C TRP A 42 7.75 -1.64 -6.25
N ILE A 43 6.79 -1.94 -5.37
CA ILE A 43 5.35 -1.91 -5.71
C ILE A 43 4.94 -0.50 -6.14
N LYS A 44 5.40 0.54 -5.44
CA LYS A 44 5.13 1.93 -5.79
C LYS A 44 5.73 2.30 -7.14
N GLU A 45 7.00 1.97 -7.40
CA GLU A 45 7.67 2.25 -8.68
C GLU A 45 6.99 1.50 -9.83
N LEU A 46 6.72 0.19 -9.67
CA LEU A 46 6.08 -0.65 -10.67
C LEU A 46 4.68 -0.15 -11.02
N THR A 47 3.82 0.05 -10.02
CA THR A 47 2.45 0.52 -10.26
C THR A 47 2.39 1.92 -10.85
N THR A 48 3.35 2.79 -10.48
CA THR A 48 3.48 4.13 -11.10
C THR A 48 3.89 4.02 -12.57
N PHE A 49 4.85 3.16 -12.91
CA PHE A 49 5.23 2.89 -14.30
C PHE A 49 4.02 2.38 -15.11
N ILE A 50 3.27 1.42 -14.57
CA ILE A 50 2.08 0.86 -15.22
C ILE A 50 1.03 1.93 -15.49
N PHE A 51 0.82 2.83 -14.53
CA PHE A 51 -0.15 3.93 -14.64
C PHE A 51 0.25 4.93 -15.73
N ILE A 52 1.54 5.28 -15.82
CA ILE A 52 2.04 6.28 -16.79
C ILE A 52 2.23 5.69 -18.19
N TYR A 53 2.71 4.45 -18.29
CA TYR A 53 3.10 3.78 -19.54
C TYR A 53 2.38 2.42 -19.74
N PRO A 54 1.04 2.41 -19.83
CA PRO A 54 0.27 1.16 -19.88
C PRO A 54 0.55 0.33 -21.14
N LYS A 55 0.92 0.95 -22.27
CA LYS A 55 1.23 0.24 -23.52
C LYS A 55 2.54 -0.52 -23.42
N GLU A 56 3.55 0.13 -22.86
CA GLU A 56 4.87 -0.40 -22.59
C GLU A 56 4.77 -1.55 -21.59
N TRP A 57 4.01 -1.36 -20.51
CA TRP A 57 3.73 -2.42 -19.54
C TRP A 57 3.09 -3.65 -20.20
N ASN A 58 2.04 -3.47 -21.02
CA ASN A 58 1.37 -4.59 -21.67
C ASN A 58 2.33 -5.44 -22.52
N ARG A 59 3.30 -4.80 -23.18
CA ARG A 59 4.36 -5.51 -23.91
C ARG A 59 5.26 -6.29 -22.96
N ILE A 60 5.73 -5.68 -21.88
CA ILE A 60 6.61 -6.32 -20.89
C ILE A 60 5.90 -7.50 -20.22
N LEU A 61 4.64 -7.34 -19.83
CA LEU A 61 3.83 -8.39 -19.23
C LEU A 61 3.60 -9.55 -20.20
N SER A 62 3.37 -9.27 -21.49
CA SER A 62 3.28 -10.33 -22.51
C SER A 62 4.59 -11.11 -22.62
N GLU A 63 5.73 -10.43 -22.68
CA GLU A 63 7.06 -11.07 -22.72
C GLU A 63 7.30 -11.93 -21.46
N TYR A 64 6.95 -11.42 -20.27
CA TYR A 64 7.05 -12.13 -19.01
C TYR A 64 6.21 -13.43 -19.00
N LYS A 65 4.95 -13.35 -19.42
CA LYS A 65 4.04 -14.51 -19.54
C LYS A 65 4.54 -15.53 -20.56
N ASP A 66 5.11 -15.08 -21.67
CA ASP A 66 5.71 -15.97 -22.68
C ASP A 66 6.94 -16.71 -22.14
N ILE A 67 7.75 -16.08 -21.29
CA ILE A 67 8.87 -16.74 -20.61
C ILE A 67 8.33 -17.77 -19.60
N HIS A 68 7.27 -17.43 -18.87
CA HIS A 68 6.67 -18.28 -17.84
C HIS A 68 5.95 -19.51 -18.41
N SER A 69 5.20 -19.36 -19.50
CA SER A 69 4.51 -20.49 -20.14
C SER A 69 5.45 -21.62 -20.58
N LYS A 70 6.73 -21.31 -20.84
CA LYS A 70 7.77 -22.28 -21.19
C LYS A 70 8.33 -23.03 -19.97
N GLN A 71 8.09 -22.53 -18.76
CA GLN A 71 8.57 -23.10 -17.51
C GLN A 71 7.43 -23.88 -16.83
N LYS A 72 7.62 -25.18 -16.57
CA LYS A 72 6.57 -26.10 -16.07
C LYS A 72 6.12 -25.86 -14.61
N GLN A 73 6.51 -24.74 -13.99
CA GLN A 73 6.22 -24.44 -12.59
C GLN A 73 5.07 -23.44 -12.51
N GLN A 74 4.23 -23.61 -11.49
CA GLN A 74 3.18 -22.66 -11.17
C GLN A 74 3.82 -21.38 -10.63
N LYS A 75 3.50 -20.24 -11.23
CA LYS A 75 4.04 -18.93 -10.89
C LYS A 75 2.90 -17.93 -10.71
N CYS A 76 3.14 -16.88 -9.93
CA CYS A 76 2.17 -15.81 -9.74
C CYS A 76 2.48 -14.67 -10.72
N ASP A 77 1.61 -14.49 -11.72
CA ASP A 77 1.72 -13.46 -12.77
C ASP A 77 0.61 -12.41 -12.72
N GLU A 78 -0.26 -12.48 -11.70
CA GLU A 78 -1.28 -11.47 -11.42
C GLU A 78 -0.76 -10.47 -10.40
N LEU A 79 -0.98 -9.18 -10.66
CA LEU A 79 -0.60 -8.10 -9.75
C LEU A 79 -1.62 -7.96 -8.63
N ASP A 80 -1.11 -7.86 -7.41
CA ASP A 80 -1.88 -7.64 -6.19
C ASP A 80 -2.23 -6.17 -5.96
N PHE A 81 -1.60 -5.25 -6.70
CA PHE A 81 -1.71 -3.81 -6.51
C PHE A 81 -1.88 -3.07 -7.84
N TYR A 82 -2.58 -1.94 -7.79
CA TYR A 82 -2.80 -1.05 -8.93
C TYR A 82 -2.90 0.40 -8.44
N ARG A 83 -2.87 1.35 -9.38
CA ARG A 83 -3.19 2.76 -9.12
C ARG A 83 -4.61 3.01 -9.60
N ASP A 84 -5.44 3.63 -8.76
CA ASP A 84 -6.77 4.10 -9.18
C ASP A 84 -6.67 5.33 -10.10
N ASP A 85 -7.82 5.84 -10.55
CA ASP A 85 -7.89 6.96 -11.51
C ASP A 85 -7.29 8.27 -10.95
N GLU A 86 -7.21 8.40 -9.62
CA GLU A 86 -6.57 9.52 -8.93
C GLU A 86 -5.07 9.29 -8.68
N GLY A 87 -4.56 8.11 -9.05
CA GLY A 87 -3.17 7.73 -8.88
C GLY A 87 -2.83 7.25 -7.48
N TYR A 88 -3.80 6.89 -6.64
CA TYR A 88 -3.52 6.27 -5.34
C TYR A 88 -3.29 4.78 -5.48
N LEU A 89 -2.33 4.26 -4.71
CA LEU A 89 -2.06 2.83 -4.62
C LEU A 89 -3.23 2.12 -3.92
N ARG A 90 -3.72 1.03 -4.54
CA ARG A 90 -4.80 0.18 -4.06
C ARG A 90 -4.42 -1.28 -4.15
N LYS A 91 -5.00 -2.09 -3.27
CA LYS A 91 -4.86 -3.55 -3.30
C LYS A 91 -6.06 -4.18 -4.03
N VAL A 92 -5.78 -5.10 -4.96
CA VAL A 92 -6.81 -5.83 -5.70
C VAL A 92 -7.70 -6.62 -4.74
N GLY A 93 -9.01 -6.47 -4.91
CA GLY A 93 -10.02 -7.17 -4.11
C GLY A 93 -10.25 -6.62 -2.69
N GLU A 94 -9.52 -5.59 -2.28
CA GLU A 94 -9.72 -4.93 -0.98
C GLU A 94 -10.53 -3.64 -1.14
N LYS A 95 -11.48 -3.41 -0.23
CA LYS A 95 -12.32 -2.20 -0.19
C LYS A 95 -12.03 -1.32 1.02
N ASN A 96 -11.31 -1.85 2.01
CA ASN A 96 -10.92 -1.15 3.22
C ASN A 96 -9.67 -0.32 2.92
N ASN A 97 -9.83 0.84 2.30
CA ASN A 97 -8.71 1.68 1.84
C ASN A 97 -8.20 2.62 2.93
N LEU A 98 -9.13 3.19 3.71
CA LEU A 98 -8.84 4.26 4.65
C LEU A 98 -9.15 3.83 6.08
N LEU A 99 -8.22 4.06 7.00
CA LEU A 99 -8.46 3.90 8.42
C LEU A 99 -9.05 5.21 8.96
N ARG A 100 -10.28 5.17 9.46
CA ARG A 100 -10.98 6.30 10.05
C ARG A 100 -10.86 6.27 11.57
N PHE A 101 -10.51 7.41 12.15
CA PHE A 101 -10.70 7.72 13.57
C PHE A 101 -11.78 8.78 13.70
N HIS A 102 -12.89 8.46 14.36
CA HIS A 102 -14.01 9.37 14.54
C HIS A 102 -14.13 9.78 16.01
N PHE A 103 -14.08 11.07 16.28
CA PHE A 103 -14.10 11.67 17.62
C PHE A 103 -15.41 12.40 17.90
N GLU A 104 -15.74 12.61 19.17
CA GLU A 104 -16.87 13.49 19.53
C GLU A 104 -16.47 14.97 19.44
N SER A 105 -15.20 15.25 19.72
CA SER A 105 -14.59 16.58 19.72
C SER A 105 -13.77 16.83 18.45
N ASP A 106 -13.32 18.07 18.30
CA ASP A 106 -12.47 18.48 17.18
C ASP A 106 -11.14 17.70 17.19
N CYS A 107 -10.92 16.95 16.11
CA CYS A 107 -9.79 16.05 15.96
C CYS A 107 -8.48 16.76 15.57
N PHE A 108 -8.50 18.04 15.16
CA PHE A 108 -7.28 18.80 14.83
C PHE A 108 -6.30 18.91 16.00
N ARG A 109 -6.78 18.77 17.24
CA ARG A 109 -5.93 18.69 18.43
C ARG A 109 -4.91 17.54 18.37
N TYR A 110 -5.16 16.52 17.54
CA TYR A 110 -4.30 15.35 17.36
C TYR A 110 -3.38 15.44 16.14
N LYS A 111 -3.31 16.60 15.47
CA LYS A 111 -2.51 16.79 14.25
C LYS A 111 -1.06 16.35 14.43
N ASN A 112 -0.38 16.86 15.45
CA ASN A 112 1.04 16.56 15.67
C ASN A 112 1.27 15.07 15.96
N GLN A 113 0.33 14.43 16.68
CA GLN A 113 0.39 13.01 17.00
C GLN A 113 0.26 12.18 15.73
N ILE A 114 -0.71 12.49 14.86
CA ILE A 114 -0.89 11.77 13.58
C ILE A 114 0.31 11.98 12.67
N THR A 115 0.81 13.21 12.51
CA THR A 115 2.02 13.48 11.72
C THR A 115 3.19 12.64 12.21
N TYR A 116 3.45 12.64 13.53
CA TYR A 116 4.50 11.83 14.12
C TYR A 116 4.30 10.33 13.89
N ILE A 117 3.07 9.82 14.02
CA ILE A 117 2.78 8.40 13.79
C ILE A 117 3.08 7.99 12.35
N MET A 118 2.70 8.83 11.39
CA MET A 118 2.86 8.55 9.96
C MET A 118 4.32 8.66 9.50
N GLU A 119 5.09 9.60 10.06
CA GLU A 119 6.45 9.88 9.60
C GLU A 119 7.53 9.08 10.37
N GLU A 120 7.34 8.89 11.68
CA GLU A 120 8.41 8.46 12.59
C GLU A 120 8.16 7.11 13.27
N THR A 121 6.96 6.53 13.11
CA THR A 121 6.61 5.27 13.81
C THR A 121 6.29 4.12 12.89
N GLN A 122 6.39 2.90 13.44
CA GLN A 122 6.06 1.66 12.74
C GLN A 122 4.62 1.17 13.06
N ILE A 123 3.69 2.10 13.32
CA ILE A 123 2.33 1.76 13.79
C ILE A 123 1.34 1.66 12.63
N LEU A 124 1.32 2.66 11.74
CA LEU A 124 0.41 2.74 10.59
C LEU A 124 1.20 2.65 9.29
N THR A 125 1.83 1.49 9.05
CA THR A 125 2.71 1.28 7.90
C THR A 125 2.05 0.43 6.81
N PHE A 126 2.65 0.46 5.62
CA PHE A 126 2.31 -0.42 4.51
C PHE A 126 2.25 -1.89 4.93
N ASP A 127 3.29 -2.39 5.62
CA ASP A 127 3.34 -3.77 6.08
C ASP A 127 2.22 -4.11 7.08
N GLU A 128 1.86 -3.16 7.95
CA GLU A 128 0.77 -3.36 8.90
C GLU A 128 -0.58 -3.44 8.20
N TYR A 129 -0.79 -2.64 7.16
CA TYR A 129 -1.95 -2.73 6.28
C TYR A 129 -2.02 -4.08 5.56
N LEU A 130 -0.89 -4.60 5.05
CA LEU A 130 -0.87 -5.92 4.41
C LEU A 130 -1.21 -7.05 5.39
N LYS A 131 -0.74 -6.96 6.64
CA LYS A 131 -1.15 -7.89 7.69
C LYS A 131 -2.65 -7.83 7.93
N TYR A 132 -3.23 -6.63 7.99
CA TYR A 132 -4.67 -6.43 8.14
C TYR A 132 -5.46 -7.09 7.00
N CYS A 133 -5.05 -6.90 5.74
CA CYS A 133 -5.74 -7.45 4.57
C CYS A 133 -5.84 -8.98 4.60
N ARG A 134 -4.84 -9.66 5.15
CA ARG A 134 -4.79 -11.13 5.29
C ARG A 134 -5.73 -11.67 6.37
N LEU A 135 -6.30 -10.80 7.22
CA LEU A 135 -7.22 -11.21 8.27
C LEU A 135 -8.62 -11.44 7.71
N ASN A 136 -9.28 -12.48 8.23
CA ASN A 136 -10.72 -12.63 8.10
C ASN A 136 -11.46 -11.59 8.96
N GLU A 137 -12.79 -11.52 8.82
CA GLU A 137 -13.66 -10.56 9.52
C GLU A 137 -13.41 -10.53 11.04
N LYS A 138 -13.37 -11.69 11.70
CA LYS A 138 -13.09 -11.79 13.14
C LYS A 138 -11.71 -11.24 13.49
N GLY A 139 -10.69 -11.56 12.69
CA GLY A 139 -9.34 -11.04 12.86
C GLY A 139 -9.29 -9.51 12.72
N ARG A 140 -9.99 -8.95 11.73
CA ARG A 140 -10.09 -7.50 11.49
C ARG A 140 -10.72 -6.77 12.67
N MET A 141 -11.79 -7.33 13.27
CA MET A 141 -12.39 -6.77 14.49
C MET A 141 -11.40 -6.73 15.67
N ILE A 142 -10.68 -7.83 15.91
CA ILE A 142 -9.68 -7.92 16.99
C ILE A 142 -8.54 -6.92 16.75
N TYR A 143 -8.10 -6.80 15.50
CA TYR A 143 -7.09 -5.83 15.09
C TYR A 143 -7.52 -4.39 15.44
N LEU A 144 -8.71 -3.99 15.03
CA LEU A 144 -9.25 -2.64 15.28
C LEU A 144 -9.39 -2.36 16.79
N GLN A 145 -9.83 -3.33 17.58
CA GLN A 145 -9.92 -3.17 19.04
C GLN A 145 -8.54 -2.95 19.68
N ARG A 146 -7.52 -3.70 19.24
CA ARG A 146 -6.15 -3.53 19.72
C ARG A 146 -5.59 -2.17 19.31
N LEU A 147 -5.85 -1.76 18.07
CA LEU A 147 -5.41 -0.48 17.54
C LEU A 147 -6.06 0.67 18.32
N LYS A 148 -7.38 0.63 18.53
CA LYS A 148 -8.11 1.60 19.38
C LYS A 148 -7.48 1.71 20.77
N SER A 149 -7.29 0.58 21.46
CA SER A 149 -6.70 0.55 22.80
C SER A 149 -5.30 1.19 22.83
N ARG A 150 -4.47 0.91 21.82
CA ARG A 150 -3.13 1.51 21.68
C ARG A 150 -3.21 3.01 21.46
N PHE A 151 -4.06 3.46 20.54
CA PHE A 151 -4.21 4.88 20.22
C PHE A 151 -4.78 5.68 21.38
N SER A 152 -5.76 5.15 22.12
CA SER A 152 -6.30 5.82 23.31
C SER A 152 -5.22 6.04 24.38
N LYS A 153 -4.36 5.05 24.62
CA LYS A 153 -3.42 5.05 25.76
C LYS A 153 -2.07 5.68 25.46
N GLU A 154 -1.55 5.45 24.25
CA GLU A 154 -0.15 5.78 23.92
C GLU A 154 -0.05 6.97 22.97
N VAL A 155 -0.96 7.07 21.99
CA VAL A 155 -0.86 8.05 20.90
C VAL A 155 -1.63 9.33 21.24
N PHE A 156 -2.95 9.23 21.34
CA PHE A 156 -3.82 10.38 21.63
C PHE A 156 -3.84 10.71 23.12
N GLN A 157 -3.51 9.72 23.97
CA GLN A 157 -3.46 9.86 25.43
C GLN A 157 -4.73 10.53 25.97
N THR A 158 -5.89 10.04 25.52
CA THR A 158 -7.19 10.66 25.74
C THR A 158 -8.12 9.72 26.50
N GLN A 159 -8.98 10.32 27.31
CA GLN A 159 -10.12 9.61 27.94
C GLN A 159 -11.40 9.72 27.10
N GLU A 160 -11.38 10.51 26.03
CA GLU A 160 -12.48 10.59 25.08
C GLU A 160 -12.69 9.24 24.40
N GLU A 161 -13.96 8.84 24.26
CA GLU A 161 -14.31 7.72 23.40
C GLU A 161 -14.27 8.16 21.94
N PHE A 162 -13.53 7.41 21.11
CA PHE A 162 -13.53 7.57 19.66
C PHE A 162 -13.79 6.23 18.99
N GLN A 163 -14.29 6.24 17.76
CA GLN A 163 -14.50 5.05 16.95
C GLN A 163 -13.34 4.85 15.99
N ILE A 164 -13.06 3.59 15.66
CA ILE A 164 -12.08 3.25 14.64
C ILE A 164 -12.72 2.25 13.67
N SER A 165 -12.62 2.53 12.38
CA SER A 165 -13.13 1.67 11.32
C SER A 165 -12.24 1.77 10.09
N PHE A 166 -12.38 0.79 9.20
CA PHE A 166 -11.88 0.94 7.84
C PHE A 166 -13.04 1.28 6.93
N GLU A 167 -12.81 2.21 6.01
CA GLU A 167 -13.76 2.73 5.06
C GLU A 167 -13.21 2.64 3.64
N THR A 168 -14.09 2.67 2.65
CA THR A 168 -13.69 2.69 1.23
C THR A 168 -13.25 4.07 0.77
N ASP A 169 -13.92 5.10 1.26
CA ASP A 169 -13.78 6.50 0.88
C ASP A 169 -14.20 7.40 2.07
N TYR A 170 -14.46 8.68 1.81
CA TYR A 170 -14.84 9.67 2.80
C TYR A 170 -16.36 9.84 2.98
N ASP A 171 -17.21 9.02 2.31
CA ASP A 171 -18.66 9.23 2.27
C ASP A 171 -19.33 9.13 3.65
N SER A 172 -18.67 8.46 4.61
CA SER A 172 -19.14 8.32 5.98
C SER A 172 -18.81 9.51 6.89
N SER A 173 -18.11 10.54 6.38
CA SER A 173 -17.77 11.76 7.13
C SER A 173 -18.85 12.83 7.01
N ASP A 174 -19.10 13.51 8.13
CA ASP A 174 -19.98 14.68 8.19
C ASP A 174 -19.24 16.02 7.96
N PHE A 175 -17.93 15.97 7.66
CA PHE A 175 -17.06 17.13 7.39
C PHE A 175 -17.10 18.21 8.50
N ASN A 176 -17.07 17.78 9.76
CA ASN A 176 -17.23 18.63 10.93
C ASN A 176 -15.99 18.61 11.86
N ASN A 177 -14.81 18.35 11.30
CA ASN A 177 -13.52 18.26 11.98
C ASN A 177 -13.47 17.17 13.05
N ARG A 178 -14.19 16.06 12.85
CA ARG A 178 -14.23 14.93 13.80
C ARG A 178 -13.59 13.67 13.26
N ASP A 179 -13.19 13.67 12.00
CA ASP A 179 -12.64 12.50 11.34
C ASP A 179 -11.18 12.71 10.97
N ILE A 180 -10.37 11.72 11.32
CA ILE A 180 -9.02 11.57 10.77
C ILE A 180 -9.04 10.33 9.91
N TYR A 181 -8.77 10.50 8.62
CA TYR A 181 -8.58 9.39 7.70
C TYR A 181 -7.10 9.19 7.42
N VAL A 182 -6.65 7.95 7.47
CA VAL A 182 -5.28 7.55 7.16
C VAL A 182 -5.27 6.55 6.02
N ASP A 183 -4.49 6.83 4.98
CA ASP A 183 -4.20 5.90 3.90
C ASP A 183 -2.77 5.35 4.10
N MET A 184 -2.70 4.13 4.61
CA MET A 184 -1.43 3.45 4.91
C MET A 184 -0.66 3.00 3.66
N LEU A 185 -1.33 2.81 2.52
CA LEU A 185 -0.66 2.46 1.27
C LEU A 185 0.04 3.67 0.65
N ASN A 186 -0.54 4.86 0.84
CA ASN A 186 -0.06 6.09 0.22
C ASN A 186 0.68 7.03 1.19
N HIS A 187 0.76 6.69 2.48
CA HIS A 187 1.37 7.51 3.52
C HIS A 187 0.75 8.92 3.60
N THR A 188 -0.56 8.98 3.43
CA THR A 188 -1.31 10.24 3.51
C THR A 188 -2.34 10.17 4.62
N TYR A 189 -2.74 11.35 5.09
CA TYR A 189 -3.81 11.49 6.06
C TYR A 189 -4.56 12.81 5.83
N VAL A 190 -5.82 12.82 6.22
CA VAL A 190 -6.72 13.99 6.05
C VAL A 190 -7.55 14.16 7.32
N PHE A 191 -7.76 15.42 7.71
CA PHE A 191 -8.67 15.84 8.77
C PHE A 191 -9.94 16.39 8.12
N LEU A 192 -11.09 15.81 8.46
CA LEU A 192 -12.41 16.16 7.92
C LEU A 192 -13.42 16.44 9.02
#